data_AF-Q3T930-F1
#
_entry.id   AF-Q3T930-F1
#
_cell.length_a   1.000
_cell.length_b   1.000
_cell.length_c   1.000
_cell.angle_alpha   90.00
_cell.angle_beta   90.00
_cell.angle_gamma   90.00
#
_symmetry.space_group_name_H-M   'P 1'
#
loop_
_entity.id
_entity.type
_entity.pdbx_description
1 polymer ?
#
loop_
_entity_poly.entity_id
_entity_poly.type
_entity_poly.pdbx_seq_one_letter_code
_entity_poly.pdbx_strand_id
1 'polypeptide(L)'
;EDCLYLNIYAPAHAETGSKLPVMVWFPGGAFETGSASIFDGSALASYENVLVVTIQYRLGIFGFFNTGDEHARGNWAFMDQVAALVWVQENIEFFGGDPRCVTIFGESAGAISVSSLILSPMTKGLFHKAIMASGVAIIPYLKASDYERNDDLQTIASICDCNASDSVALLQCLRAKSSEELLSISQKTKSFTRVVDGLFFPNELLDLLAQKLFHLVPSIIGVNNHECGFLLPMKEFPEILGGSNKSLALQLIHSVLHIPVQYSYLVADEYFHNKHSLLDIRNRFLDLLGDVFFVVPGLVTAQYHTDAGAPVYFYEFQHRPQCLKDRKPPFVKADHTDEIRFVFGGAFLKGNIVMFEEATEEEKALSRKMMRYWANFARTG
;
A
#
# COMPACT_ATOMS: atom_id res chain seq x y z
N GLU A 1 3.24 13.97 -14.73
CA GLU A 1 1.83 14.43 -14.84
C GLU A 1 1.04 13.57 -15.81
N ASP A 2 1.44 13.45 -17.08
CA ASP A 2 0.88 12.45 -18.00
C ASP A 2 1.36 11.04 -17.62
N CYS A 3 0.59 10.35 -16.80
CA CYS A 3 0.99 9.07 -16.21
C CYS A 3 -0.16 8.08 -15.98
N LEU A 4 -1.41 8.44 -16.30
CA LEU A 4 -2.59 7.62 -16.02
C LEU A 4 -2.76 6.52 -17.07
N TYR A 5 -1.84 5.56 -17.01
CA TYR A 5 -1.76 4.39 -17.88
C TYR A 5 -1.94 3.10 -17.07
N LEU A 6 -2.28 2.02 -17.77
CA LEU A 6 -2.28 0.66 -17.25
C LEU A 6 -1.65 -0.30 -18.26
N ASN A 7 -1.08 -1.39 -17.76
CA ASN A 7 -0.56 -2.49 -18.58
C ASN A 7 -1.44 -3.72 -18.40
N ILE A 8 -1.60 -4.51 -19.46
CA ILE A 8 -2.38 -5.75 -19.45
C ILE A 8 -1.49 -6.90 -19.87
N TYR A 9 -1.47 -7.95 -19.05
CA TYR A 9 -0.80 -9.20 -19.32
C TYR A 9 -1.86 -10.30 -19.41
N ALA A 10 -1.93 -10.95 -20.55
CA ALA A 10 -2.87 -12.03 -20.82
C ALA A 10 -2.12 -13.26 -21.33
N PRO A 11 -2.57 -14.49 -20.99
CA PRO A 11 -2.00 -15.69 -21.58
C PRO A 11 -2.26 -15.70 -23.09
N ALA A 12 -1.36 -16.31 -23.87
CA ALA A 12 -1.36 -16.20 -25.33
C ALA A 12 -2.63 -16.69 -26.04
N HIS A 13 -3.45 -17.51 -25.38
CA HIS A 13 -4.72 -18.00 -25.91
C HIS A 13 -5.92 -17.12 -25.52
N ALA A 14 -5.71 -16.05 -24.76
CA ALA A 14 -6.78 -15.15 -24.35
C ALA A 14 -7.30 -14.38 -25.55
N GLU A 15 -8.59 -14.57 -25.83
CA GLU A 15 -9.35 -13.86 -26.84
C GLU A 15 -10.70 -13.40 -26.26
N THR A 16 -11.36 -12.47 -26.93
CA THR A 16 -12.70 -12.01 -26.55
C THR A 16 -13.64 -13.20 -26.30
N GLY A 17 -14.22 -13.26 -25.11
CA GLY A 17 -15.09 -14.37 -24.69
C GLY A 17 -14.43 -15.47 -23.86
N SER A 18 -13.11 -15.43 -23.66
CA SER A 18 -12.38 -16.41 -22.81
C SER A 18 -12.82 -16.39 -21.34
N LYS A 19 -13.31 -15.24 -20.84
CA LYS A 19 -13.82 -15.04 -19.47
C LYS A 19 -12.84 -15.48 -18.38
N LEU A 20 -11.57 -15.12 -18.54
CA LEU A 20 -10.54 -15.39 -17.55
C LEU A 20 -10.71 -14.51 -16.30
N PRO A 21 -10.41 -15.00 -15.09
CA PRO A 21 -10.35 -14.16 -13.90
C PRO A 21 -9.35 -13.01 -14.12
N VAL A 22 -9.69 -11.82 -13.61
CA VAL A 22 -8.87 -10.61 -13.75
C VAL A 22 -8.29 -10.26 -12.39
N MET A 23 -6.99 -10.00 -12.34
CA MET A 23 -6.27 -9.55 -11.15
C MET A 23 -5.70 -8.15 -11.42
N VAL A 24 -6.18 -7.14 -10.70
CA VAL A 24 -5.76 -5.73 -10.87
C VAL A 24 -4.81 -5.33 -9.74
N TRP A 25 -3.56 -5.05 -10.09
CA TRP A 25 -2.47 -4.72 -9.20
C TRP A 25 -2.35 -3.23 -8.93
N PHE A 26 -2.27 -2.89 -7.65
CA PHE A 26 -1.98 -1.54 -7.15
C PHE A 26 -0.53 -1.54 -6.60
N PRO A 27 0.40 -0.83 -7.24
CA PRO A 27 1.79 -0.76 -6.77
C PRO A 27 1.90 -0.04 -5.42
N GLY A 28 2.88 -0.42 -4.59
CA GLY A 28 3.23 0.28 -3.36
C GLY A 28 4.09 1.53 -3.58
N GLY A 29 4.74 2.01 -2.51
CA GLY A 29 5.67 3.15 -2.56
C GLY A 29 5.24 4.37 -1.74
N ALA A 30 4.53 4.15 -0.63
CA ALA A 30 4.10 5.16 0.33
C ALA A 30 3.28 6.33 -0.26
N PHE A 31 2.65 6.11 -1.43
CA PHE A 31 1.99 7.16 -2.22
C PHE A 31 2.91 8.28 -2.74
N GLU A 32 4.23 8.17 -2.55
CA GLU A 32 5.23 9.14 -2.99
C GLU A 32 5.99 8.67 -4.24
N THR A 33 6.14 7.36 -4.36
CA THR A 33 6.93 6.69 -5.39
C THR A 33 6.20 5.44 -5.89
N GLY A 34 6.73 4.81 -6.94
CA GLY A 34 6.18 3.58 -7.51
C GLY A 34 5.82 3.74 -8.98
N SER A 35 5.68 2.61 -9.67
CA SER A 35 5.23 2.54 -11.06
C SER A 35 4.67 1.15 -11.36
N ALA A 36 3.64 1.10 -12.21
CA ALA A 36 3.10 -0.16 -12.73
C ALA A 36 4.16 -0.97 -13.50
N SER A 37 5.06 -0.29 -14.21
CA SER A 37 6.04 -0.90 -15.12
C SER A 37 7.14 -1.69 -14.41
N ILE A 38 7.23 -1.61 -13.08
CA ILE A 38 8.15 -2.42 -12.27
C ILE A 38 7.64 -3.87 -12.18
N PHE A 39 6.33 -4.08 -12.35
CA PHE A 39 5.66 -5.35 -12.13
C PHE A 39 5.30 -6.00 -13.48
N ASP A 40 6.08 -7.00 -13.86
CA ASP A 40 5.78 -7.84 -15.03
C ASP A 40 4.82 -8.96 -14.64
N GLY A 41 3.58 -8.87 -15.13
CA GLY A 41 2.51 -9.83 -14.88
C GLY A 41 2.58 -11.11 -15.73
N SER A 42 3.55 -11.26 -16.62
CA SER A 42 3.58 -12.34 -17.63
C SER A 42 3.65 -13.73 -17.00
N ALA A 43 4.49 -13.92 -15.97
CA ALA A 43 4.61 -15.22 -15.33
C ALA A 43 3.31 -15.60 -14.61
N LEU A 44 2.75 -14.69 -13.80
CA LEU A 44 1.47 -14.94 -13.12
C LEU A 44 0.34 -15.23 -14.12
N ALA A 45 0.19 -14.41 -15.16
CA ALA A 45 -0.83 -14.60 -16.20
C ALA A 45 -0.69 -15.96 -16.91
N SER A 46 0.54 -16.34 -17.27
CA SER A 46 0.80 -17.58 -18.00
C SER A 46 0.66 -18.84 -17.15
N TYR A 47 1.21 -18.86 -15.93
CA TYR A 47 1.19 -20.05 -15.07
C TYR A 47 -0.20 -20.34 -14.50
N GLU A 48 -0.95 -19.29 -14.20
CA GLU A 48 -2.22 -19.42 -13.48
C GLU A 48 -3.45 -19.16 -14.34
N ASN A 49 -3.28 -18.89 -15.64
CA ASN A 49 -4.37 -18.66 -16.58
C ASN A 49 -5.36 -17.58 -16.10
N VAL A 50 -4.81 -16.39 -15.85
CA VAL A 50 -5.54 -15.19 -15.42
C VAL A 50 -5.09 -13.99 -16.24
N LEU A 51 -5.91 -12.94 -16.32
CA LEU A 51 -5.43 -11.63 -16.75
C LEU A 51 -4.83 -10.88 -15.57
N VAL A 52 -3.68 -10.27 -15.77
CA VAL A 52 -3.06 -9.35 -14.79
C VAL A 52 -3.08 -7.94 -15.38
N VAL A 53 -3.63 -6.99 -14.64
CA VAL A 53 -3.65 -5.57 -15.00
C VAL A 53 -2.84 -4.82 -13.96
N THR A 54 -1.81 -4.06 -14.36
CA THR A 54 -1.03 -3.22 -13.44
C THR A 54 -1.35 -1.76 -13.73
N ILE A 55 -1.82 -1.00 -12.74
CA ILE A 55 -2.28 0.37 -12.97
C ILE A 55 -1.31 1.41 -12.40
N GLN A 56 -1.29 2.59 -13.00
CA GLN A 56 -0.70 3.78 -12.41
C GLN A 56 -1.77 4.73 -11.85
N TYR A 57 -1.37 5.52 -10.87
CA TYR A 57 -2.18 6.58 -10.27
C TYR A 57 -1.26 7.73 -9.84
N ARG A 58 -1.81 8.94 -9.66
CA ARG A 58 -1.02 10.11 -9.25
C ARG A 58 -0.42 9.92 -7.85
N LEU A 59 0.77 10.47 -7.64
CA LEU A 59 1.55 10.34 -6.40
C LEU A 59 1.83 11.71 -5.78
N GLY A 60 2.19 11.71 -4.50
CA GLY A 60 2.59 12.89 -3.73
C GLY A 60 1.56 14.02 -3.82
N ILE A 61 2.06 15.25 -3.99
CA ILE A 61 1.21 16.43 -4.15
C ILE A 61 0.18 16.28 -5.30
N PHE A 62 0.53 15.61 -6.40
CA PHE A 62 -0.39 15.42 -7.52
C PHE A 62 -1.55 14.46 -7.18
N GLY A 63 -1.32 13.52 -6.27
CA GLY A 63 -2.28 12.50 -5.86
C GLY A 63 -3.13 12.89 -4.65
N PHE A 64 -2.62 13.74 -3.76
CA PHE A 64 -3.20 13.94 -2.43
C PHE A 64 -3.31 15.39 -1.96
N PHE A 65 -2.88 16.37 -2.76
CA PHE A 65 -3.05 17.78 -2.42
C PHE A 65 -4.51 18.10 -2.10
N ASN A 66 -4.73 18.75 -0.96
CA ASN A 66 -6.05 19.16 -0.52
C ASN A 66 -5.99 20.44 0.33
N THR A 67 -7.03 21.24 0.24
CA THR A 67 -7.20 22.50 0.99
C THR A 67 -8.08 22.32 2.22
N GLY A 68 -8.64 21.13 2.44
CA GLY A 68 -9.61 20.87 3.50
C GLY A 68 -11.02 21.42 3.22
N ASP A 69 -11.27 21.86 1.99
CA ASP A 69 -12.55 22.38 1.52
C ASP A 69 -12.95 21.78 0.15
N GLU A 70 -14.04 22.25 -0.43
CA GLU A 70 -14.54 21.74 -1.70
C GLU A 70 -13.68 22.08 -2.92
N HIS A 71 -12.75 23.05 -2.82
CA HIS A 71 -11.95 23.49 -3.96
C HIS A 71 -10.84 22.50 -4.31
N ALA A 72 -10.25 21.86 -3.29
CA ALA A 72 -9.41 20.68 -3.45
C ALA A 72 -9.66 19.69 -2.31
N ARG A 73 -10.59 18.77 -2.55
CA ARG A 73 -10.98 17.74 -1.59
C ARG A 73 -9.90 16.69 -1.31
N GLY A 74 -8.93 16.52 -2.20
CA GLY A 74 -7.89 15.49 -2.10
C GLY A 74 -8.29 14.14 -2.72
N ASN A 75 -7.58 13.09 -2.33
CA ASN A 75 -7.82 11.70 -2.77
C ASN A 75 -7.80 11.48 -4.29
N TRP A 76 -7.11 12.33 -5.05
CA TRP A 76 -7.02 12.23 -6.50
C TRP A 76 -6.45 10.89 -6.98
N ALA A 77 -5.46 10.36 -6.25
CA ALA A 77 -4.89 9.04 -6.48
C ALA A 77 -5.95 7.92 -6.36
N PHE A 78 -6.82 7.99 -5.35
CA PHE A 78 -7.91 7.04 -5.22
C PHE A 78 -8.93 7.20 -6.35
N MET A 79 -9.19 8.42 -6.81
CA MET A 79 -10.07 8.64 -7.97
C MET A 79 -9.48 8.08 -9.27
N ASP A 80 -8.16 8.17 -9.47
CA ASP A 80 -7.48 7.53 -10.60
C ASP A 80 -7.65 6.01 -10.56
N GLN A 81 -7.56 5.43 -9.36
CA GLN A 81 -7.76 4.00 -9.13
C GLN A 81 -9.21 3.57 -9.41
N VAL A 82 -10.21 4.36 -9.00
CA VAL A 82 -11.61 4.15 -9.38
C VAL A 82 -11.77 4.20 -10.90
N ALA A 83 -11.19 5.21 -11.57
CA ALA A 83 -11.28 5.36 -13.02
C ALA A 83 -10.65 4.17 -13.76
N ALA A 84 -9.50 3.67 -13.29
CA ALA A 84 -8.87 2.47 -13.85
C ALA A 84 -9.76 1.23 -13.69
N LEU A 85 -10.44 1.08 -12.55
CA LEU A 85 -11.38 -0.04 -12.34
C LEU A 85 -12.65 0.08 -13.19
N VAL A 86 -13.17 1.29 -13.40
CA VAL A 86 -14.26 1.53 -14.36
C VAL A 86 -13.82 1.12 -15.76
N TRP A 87 -12.61 1.53 -16.18
CA TRP A 87 -12.06 1.11 -17.46
C TRP A 87 -11.95 -0.41 -17.58
N VAL A 88 -11.49 -1.10 -16.53
CA VAL A 88 -11.43 -2.57 -16.50
C VAL A 88 -12.82 -3.17 -16.68
N GLN A 89 -13.85 -2.69 -15.96
CA GLN A 89 -15.22 -3.17 -16.10
C GLN A 89 -15.75 -3.02 -17.54
N GLU A 90 -15.44 -1.90 -18.19
CA GLU A 90 -15.94 -1.58 -19.53
C GLU A 90 -15.16 -2.22 -20.68
N ASN A 91 -13.89 -2.61 -20.47
CA ASN A 91 -13.00 -2.98 -21.57
C ASN A 91 -12.32 -4.34 -21.43
N ILE A 92 -12.22 -4.93 -20.22
CA ILE A 92 -11.36 -6.11 -20.02
C ILE A 92 -11.85 -7.35 -20.78
N GLU A 93 -13.13 -7.40 -21.15
CA GLU A 93 -13.69 -8.49 -21.94
C GLU A 93 -13.06 -8.61 -23.34
N PHE A 94 -12.62 -7.50 -23.93
CA PHE A 94 -11.94 -7.48 -25.23
C PHE A 94 -10.52 -8.05 -25.17
N PHE A 95 -9.98 -8.19 -23.95
CA PHE A 95 -8.69 -8.84 -23.69
C PHE A 95 -8.88 -10.29 -23.17
N GLY A 96 -10.13 -10.78 -23.14
CA GLY A 96 -10.49 -12.12 -22.67
C GLY A 96 -10.78 -12.23 -21.17
N GLY A 97 -10.81 -11.13 -20.41
CA GLY A 97 -11.18 -11.13 -18.99
C GLY A 97 -12.68 -11.23 -18.74
N ASP A 98 -13.09 -11.73 -17.57
CA ASP A 98 -14.47 -11.63 -17.08
C ASP A 98 -14.60 -10.42 -16.15
N PRO A 99 -15.33 -9.35 -16.54
CA PRO A 99 -15.55 -8.19 -15.66
C PRO A 99 -16.30 -8.55 -14.37
N ARG A 100 -16.99 -9.71 -14.33
CA ARG A 100 -17.69 -10.23 -13.15
C ARG A 100 -16.80 -11.05 -12.22
N CYS A 101 -15.51 -11.18 -12.54
CA CYS A 101 -14.53 -11.94 -11.74
C CYS A 101 -13.22 -11.16 -11.59
N VAL A 102 -13.34 -9.91 -11.12
CA VAL A 102 -12.21 -9.01 -10.86
C VAL A 102 -11.76 -9.10 -9.40
N THR A 103 -10.46 -9.33 -9.19
CA THR A 103 -9.78 -9.31 -7.90
C THR A 103 -8.83 -8.12 -7.86
N ILE A 104 -8.96 -7.25 -6.86
CA ILE A 104 -8.00 -6.18 -6.63
C ILE A 104 -6.95 -6.65 -5.64
N PHE A 105 -5.68 -6.38 -5.92
CA PHE A 105 -4.58 -6.76 -5.04
C PHE A 105 -3.47 -5.73 -5.06
N GLY A 106 -2.81 -5.53 -3.94
CA GLY A 106 -1.76 -4.52 -3.82
C GLY A 106 -0.87 -4.81 -2.63
N GLU A 107 0.25 -4.11 -2.59
CA GLU A 107 1.21 -4.18 -1.49
C GLU A 107 1.49 -2.81 -0.91
N SER A 108 1.69 -2.72 0.41
CA SER A 108 2.00 -1.46 1.11
C SER A 108 0.93 -0.41 0.82
N ALA A 109 1.30 0.78 0.30
CA ALA A 109 0.37 1.80 -0.18
C ALA A 109 -0.67 1.24 -1.19
N GLY A 110 -0.30 0.26 -2.01
CA GLY A 110 -1.23 -0.43 -2.90
C GLY A 110 -2.25 -1.29 -2.16
N ALA A 111 -1.86 -1.95 -1.07
CA ALA A 111 -2.78 -2.70 -0.21
C ALA A 111 -3.70 -1.75 0.58
N ILE A 112 -3.17 -0.61 1.01
CA ILE A 112 -3.95 0.49 1.61
C ILE A 112 -4.99 0.98 0.60
N SER A 113 -4.61 1.13 -0.67
CA SER A 113 -5.52 1.42 -1.77
C SER A 113 -6.60 0.37 -1.93
N VAL A 114 -6.27 -0.92 -1.95
CA VAL A 114 -7.25 -2.01 -1.99
C VAL A 114 -8.25 -1.90 -0.84
N SER A 115 -7.76 -1.75 0.39
CA SER A 115 -8.60 -1.58 1.57
C SER A 115 -9.46 -0.31 1.49
N SER A 116 -8.90 0.78 0.97
CA SER A 116 -9.61 2.05 0.75
C SER A 116 -10.75 1.93 -0.26
N LEU A 117 -10.52 1.20 -1.35
CA LEU A 117 -11.52 0.91 -2.37
C LEU A 117 -12.66 0.04 -1.82
N ILE A 118 -12.40 -0.87 -0.88
CA ILE A 118 -13.44 -1.66 -0.17
C ILE A 118 -14.36 -0.76 0.66
N LEU A 119 -13.81 0.27 1.29
CA LEU A 119 -14.55 1.21 2.13
C LEU A 119 -15.32 2.27 1.33
N SER A 120 -14.95 2.52 0.08
CA SER A 120 -15.56 3.59 -0.71
C SER A 120 -16.88 3.15 -1.37
N PRO A 121 -17.99 3.89 -1.19
CA PRO A 121 -19.23 3.58 -1.91
C PRO A 121 -19.10 3.74 -3.44
N MET A 122 -18.11 4.51 -3.91
CA MET A 122 -17.89 4.81 -5.34
C MET A 122 -17.45 3.59 -6.15
N THR A 123 -16.97 2.54 -5.49
CA THR A 123 -16.41 1.34 -6.15
C THR A 123 -17.39 0.18 -6.24
N LYS A 124 -18.66 0.40 -5.91
CA LYS A 124 -19.69 -0.63 -5.91
C LYS A 124 -19.76 -1.33 -7.26
N GLY A 125 -19.55 -2.65 -7.26
CA GLY A 125 -19.61 -3.49 -8.46
C GLY A 125 -18.36 -3.45 -9.34
N LEU A 126 -17.29 -2.75 -8.95
CA LEU A 126 -16.07 -2.67 -9.74
C LEU A 126 -15.11 -3.85 -9.51
N PHE A 127 -15.23 -4.53 -8.38
CA PHE A 127 -14.43 -5.71 -8.03
C PHE A 127 -15.23 -6.68 -7.15
N HIS A 128 -14.70 -7.89 -7.01
CA HIS A 128 -15.40 -9.03 -6.42
C HIS A 128 -14.62 -9.69 -5.29
N LYS A 129 -13.31 -9.45 -5.20
CA LYS A 129 -12.39 -10.02 -4.21
C LYS A 129 -11.22 -9.06 -3.98
N ALA A 130 -10.59 -9.15 -2.82
CA ALA A 130 -9.50 -8.27 -2.43
C ALA A 130 -8.32 -9.01 -1.79
N ILE A 131 -7.09 -8.60 -2.09
CA ILE A 131 -5.87 -9.07 -1.41
C ILE A 131 -5.06 -7.87 -0.94
N MET A 132 -4.85 -7.79 0.36
CA MET A 132 -4.16 -6.69 1.05
C MET A 132 -2.84 -7.23 1.62
N ALA A 133 -1.75 -7.07 0.87
CA ALA A 133 -0.42 -7.49 1.30
C ALA A 133 0.28 -6.36 2.04
N SER A 134 0.52 -6.54 3.34
CA SER A 134 1.28 -5.60 4.17
C SER A 134 0.72 -4.16 4.12
N GLY A 135 -0.61 -4.00 4.18
CA GLY A 135 -1.24 -2.68 4.25
C GLY A 135 -2.76 -2.70 4.30
N VAL A 136 -3.36 -1.84 5.12
CA VAL A 136 -4.82 -1.65 5.21
C VAL A 136 -5.17 -0.18 5.42
N ALA A 137 -6.42 0.19 5.18
CA ALA A 137 -6.84 1.59 5.22
C ALA A 137 -6.72 2.20 6.63
N ILE A 138 -6.78 1.45 7.71
CA ILE A 138 -6.74 2.02 9.06
C ILE A 138 -5.32 2.25 9.62
N ILE A 139 -4.27 2.14 8.78
CA ILE A 139 -2.90 2.44 9.21
C ILE A 139 -2.82 3.90 9.70
N PRO A 140 -2.31 4.15 10.92
CA PRO A 140 -2.34 5.48 11.55
C PRO A 140 -1.43 6.50 10.86
N TYR A 141 -0.34 6.06 10.23
CA TYR A 141 0.65 6.91 9.57
C TYR A 141 0.08 7.79 8.43
N LEU A 142 -1.08 7.44 7.86
CA LEU A 142 -1.68 8.15 6.72
C LEU A 142 -2.80 9.13 7.11
N LYS A 143 -2.86 9.53 8.38
CA LYS A 143 -3.82 10.53 8.85
C LYS A 143 -3.08 11.77 9.32
N ALA A 144 -2.90 12.74 8.42
CA ALA A 144 -2.43 14.06 8.80
C ALA A 144 -3.51 14.83 9.55
N SER A 145 -3.10 15.59 10.57
CA SER A 145 -3.97 16.52 11.27
C SER A 145 -4.26 17.77 10.43
N ASP A 146 -5.37 18.45 10.73
CA ASP A 146 -5.68 19.75 10.10
C ASP A 146 -4.56 20.79 10.35
N TYR A 147 -3.89 20.70 11.50
CA TYR A 147 -2.76 21.56 11.83
C TYR A 147 -1.58 21.34 10.87
N GLU A 148 -1.17 20.08 10.68
CA GLU A 148 -0.07 19.72 9.77
C GLU A 148 -0.40 20.09 8.32
N ARG A 149 -1.65 19.85 7.89
CA ARG A 149 -2.11 20.29 6.57
C ARG A 149 -1.97 21.80 6.40
N ASN A 150 -2.46 22.57 7.37
CA ASN A 150 -2.43 24.02 7.28
C ASN A 150 -0.99 24.57 7.29
N ASP A 151 -0.10 23.98 8.07
CA ASP A 151 1.32 24.34 8.10
C ASP A 151 2.01 24.06 6.75
N ASP A 152 1.73 22.90 6.15
CA ASP A 152 2.23 22.56 4.82
C ASP A 152 1.64 23.50 3.73
N LEU A 153 0.36 23.87 3.81
CA LEU A 153 -0.25 24.84 2.90
C LEU A 153 0.43 26.21 2.98
N GLN A 154 0.78 26.69 4.18
CA GLN A 154 1.53 27.93 4.35
C GLN A 154 2.96 27.80 3.79
N THR A 155 3.61 26.65 4.02
CA THR A 155 4.95 26.37 3.47
C THR A 155 4.93 26.39 1.95
N ILE A 156 3.95 25.74 1.33
CA ILE A 156 3.75 25.75 -0.13
C ILE A 156 3.55 27.17 -0.65
N ALA A 157 2.63 27.92 -0.03
CA ALA A 157 2.34 29.28 -0.44
C ALA A 157 3.56 30.19 -0.34
N SER A 158 4.37 30.04 0.71
CA SER A 158 5.63 30.77 0.85
C SER A 158 6.68 30.40 -0.21
N ILE A 159 6.78 29.12 -0.58
CA ILE A 159 7.74 28.66 -1.60
C ILE A 159 7.31 29.11 -2.99
N CYS A 160 6.01 29.07 -3.27
CA CYS A 160 5.45 29.36 -4.58
C CYS A 160 5.12 30.83 -4.83
N ASP A 161 5.19 31.68 -3.79
CA ASP A 161 4.64 33.04 -3.81
C ASP A 161 3.13 33.05 -4.13
N CYS A 162 2.38 32.18 -3.46
CA CYS A 162 0.92 32.07 -3.57
C CYS A 162 0.23 32.61 -2.30
N ASN A 163 -1.10 32.80 -2.36
CA ASN A 163 -1.91 33.11 -1.19
C ASN A 163 -2.53 31.83 -0.59
N ALA A 164 -2.09 31.40 0.60
CA ALA A 164 -2.64 30.23 1.30
C ALA A 164 -4.05 30.45 1.87
N SER A 165 -4.51 31.70 2.03
CA SER A 165 -5.79 32.00 2.69
C SER A 165 -6.99 31.90 1.74
N ASP A 166 -6.74 31.75 0.44
CA ASP A 166 -7.74 31.59 -0.61
C ASP A 166 -7.41 30.33 -1.42
N SER A 167 -8.17 29.27 -1.18
CA SER A 167 -7.97 27.97 -1.81
C SER A 167 -8.06 28.03 -3.34
N VAL A 168 -8.91 28.89 -3.89
CA VAL A 168 -9.06 29.04 -5.34
C VAL A 168 -7.83 29.73 -5.93
N ALA A 169 -7.37 30.81 -5.30
CA ALA A 169 -6.15 31.51 -5.72
C ALA A 169 -4.90 30.62 -5.57
N LEU A 170 -4.81 29.85 -4.48
CA LEU A 170 -3.75 28.88 -4.26
C LEU A 170 -3.72 27.83 -5.38
N LEU A 171 -4.85 27.23 -5.71
CA LEU A 171 -4.94 26.23 -6.77
C LEU A 171 -4.60 26.79 -8.15
N GLN A 172 -5.04 28.00 -8.47
CA GLN A 172 -4.67 28.66 -9.74
C GLN A 172 -3.16 28.90 -9.81
N CYS A 173 -2.57 29.37 -8.72
CA CYS A 173 -1.13 29.60 -8.61
C CYS A 173 -0.33 28.29 -8.77
N LEU A 174 -0.73 27.22 -8.06
CA LEU A 174 -0.06 25.92 -8.12
C LEU A 174 -0.18 25.25 -9.49
N ARG A 175 -1.34 25.36 -10.16
CA ARG A 175 -1.52 24.83 -11.53
C ARG A 175 -0.68 25.55 -12.58
N ALA A 176 -0.17 26.74 -12.28
CA ALA A 176 0.74 27.47 -13.16
C ALA A 176 2.22 27.10 -12.92
N LYS A 177 2.53 26.33 -11.86
CA LYS A 177 3.89 25.88 -11.56
C LYS A 177 4.30 24.71 -12.45
N SER A 178 5.61 24.57 -12.66
CA SER A 178 6.16 23.42 -13.35
C SER A 178 6.08 22.15 -12.51
N SER A 179 6.07 21.00 -13.18
CA SER A 179 6.22 19.68 -12.56
C SER A 179 7.41 19.61 -11.58
N GLU A 180 8.54 20.22 -11.93
CA GLU A 180 9.77 20.19 -11.13
C GLU A 180 9.63 21.00 -9.83
N GLU A 181 9.01 22.19 -9.90
CA GLU A 181 8.70 22.98 -8.72
C GLU A 181 7.76 22.22 -7.77
N LEU A 182 6.69 21.63 -8.31
CA LEU A 182 5.73 20.85 -7.51
C LEU A 182 6.36 19.61 -6.89
N LEU A 183 7.29 18.94 -7.58
CA LEU A 183 8.01 17.80 -7.03
C LEU A 183 8.94 18.22 -5.87
N SER A 184 9.66 19.33 -6.02
CA SER A 184 10.51 19.90 -4.94
C SER A 184 9.69 20.25 -3.70
N ILE A 185 8.48 20.76 -3.89
CA ILE A 185 7.53 21.05 -2.82
C ILE A 185 7.02 19.76 -2.15
N SER A 186 6.69 18.75 -2.95
CA SER A 186 6.22 17.46 -2.45
C SER A 186 7.25 16.75 -1.57
N GLN A 187 8.55 17.05 -1.72
CA GLN A 187 9.61 16.51 -0.86
C GLN A 187 9.72 17.21 0.49
N LYS A 188 9.12 18.40 0.63
CA LYS A 188 9.18 19.23 1.85
C LYS A 188 7.89 19.16 2.67
N THR A 189 6.81 18.65 2.09
CA THR A 189 5.51 18.51 2.73
C THR A 189 5.21 17.04 2.94
N LYS A 190 4.59 16.69 4.08
CA LYS A 190 4.27 15.30 4.45
C LYS A 190 2.80 15.08 4.78
N SER A 191 2.03 16.15 4.95
CA SER A 191 0.63 16.08 5.36
C SER A 191 -0.32 15.63 4.26
N PHE A 192 0.06 15.75 2.98
CA PHE A 192 -0.79 15.35 1.86
C PHE A 192 -0.86 13.83 1.72
N THR A 193 -1.77 13.27 2.50
CA THR A 193 -2.09 11.84 2.57
C THR A 193 -3.60 11.64 2.36
N ARG A 194 -4.13 10.48 2.72
CA ARG A 194 -5.57 10.21 2.65
C ARG A 194 -6.35 11.21 3.50
N VAL A 195 -7.48 11.67 2.99
CA VAL A 195 -8.44 12.52 3.73
C VAL A 195 -9.86 11.95 3.71
N VAL A 196 -10.67 12.31 4.71
CA VAL A 196 -12.13 12.08 4.69
C VAL A 196 -12.76 13.22 3.90
N ASP A 197 -13.09 12.96 2.63
CA ASP A 197 -13.49 13.99 1.66
C ASP A 197 -15.01 14.10 1.46
N GLY A 198 -15.79 13.25 2.12
CA GLY A 198 -17.24 13.18 1.98
C GLY A 198 -17.71 12.56 0.66
N LEU A 199 -16.80 12.09 -0.20
CA LEU A 199 -17.10 11.43 -1.47
C LEU A 199 -16.51 10.03 -1.52
N PHE A 200 -15.19 9.93 -1.62
CA PHE A 200 -14.50 8.64 -1.64
C PHE A 200 -14.56 7.99 -0.26
N PHE A 201 -14.25 8.77 0.79
CA PHE A 201 -14.46 8.43 2.18
C PHE A 201 -15.60 9.29 2.74
N PRO A 202 -16.83 8.75 2.85
CA PRO A 202 -17.96 9.51 3.38
C PRO A 202 -17.86 9.76 4.89
N ASN A 203 -17.04 8.99 5.62
CA ASN A 203 -16.81 9.14 7.05
C ASN A 203 -15.43 8.57 7.44
N GLU A 204 -15.07 8.68 8.71
CA GLU A 204 -13.90 8.05 9.31
C GLU A 204 -13.88 6.53 9.08
N LEU A 205 -12.71 6.01 8.74
CA LEU A 205 -12.58 4.63 8.26
C LEU A 205 -12.93 3.58 9.31
N LEU A 206 -12.60 3.83 10.59
CA LEU A 206 -12.99 2.95 11.69
C LEU A 206 -14.52 2.96 11.90
N ASP A 207 -15.19 4.09 11.66
CA ASP A 207 -16.65 4.15 11.72
C ASP A 207 -17.28 3.37 10.57
N LEU A 208 -16.72 3.46 9.36
CA LEU A 208 -17.18 2.66 8.21
C LEU A 208 -17.07 1.15 8.51
N LEU A 209 -15.95 0.72 9.09
CA LEU A 209 -15.74 -0.68 9.50
C LEU A 209 -16.71 -1.10 10.62
N ALA A 210 -16.82 -0.30 11.69
CA ALA A 210 -17.68 -0.61 12.84
C ALA A 210 -19.16 -0.67 12.46
N GLN A 211 -19.60 0.19 11.54
CA GLN A 211 -20.97 0.22 11.04
C GLN A 211 -21.23 -0.77 9.90
N LYS A 212 -20.21 -1.53 9.48
CA LYS A 212 -20.28 -2.50 8.36
C LYS A 212 -20.68 -1.84 7.03
N LEU A 213 -20.27 -0.58 6.83
CA LEU A 213 -20.54 0.22 5.64
C LEU A 213 -19.39 0.10 4.62
N PHE A 214 -19.19 -1.12 4.11
CA PHE A 214 -18.15 -1.42 3.12
C PHE A 214 -18.55 -2.60 2.23
N HIS A 215 -17.83 -2.83 1.13
CA HIS A 215 -18.13 -3.94 0.22
C HIS A 215 -17.75 -5.29 0.85
N LEU A 216 -18.75 -6.14 1.09
CA LEU A 216 -18.56 -7.49 1.63
C LEU A 216 -18.05 -8.45 0.55
N VAL A 217 -16.75 -8.36 0.25
CA VAL A 217 -16.06 -9.24 -0.69
C VAL A 217 -15.12 -10.21 0.04
N PRO A 218 -14.91 -11.44 -0.46
CA PRO A 218 -13.83 -12.30 0.01
C PRO A 218 -12.52 -11.53 0.04
N SER A 219 -11.77 -11.67 1.13
CA SER A 219 -10.54 -10.92 1.35
C SER A 219 -9.40 -11.82 1.83
N ILE A 220 -8.20 -11.62 1.28
CA ILE A 220 -6.94 -12.06 1.90
C ILE A 220 -6.29 -10.82 2.51
N ILE A 221 -5.88 -10.90 3.78
CA ILE A 221 -5.03 -9.90 4.42
C ILE A 221 -3.75 -10.60 4.85
N GLY A 222 -2.59 -9.99 4.68
CA GLY A 222 -1.38 -10.59 5.20
C GLY A 222 -0.28 -9.61 5.50
N VAL A 223 0.73 -10.12 6.17
CA VAL A 223 1.90 -9.38 6.66
C VAL A 223 3.16 -10.24 6.50
N ASN A 224 4.31 -9.60 6.58
CA ASN A 224 5.60 -10.26 6.69
C ASN A 224 6.04 -10.31 8.16
N ASN A 225 6.79 -11.32 8.57
CA ASN A 225 7.17 -11.49 9.99
C ASN A 225 8.24 -10.51 10.50
N HIS A 226 8.65 -9.55 9.68
CA HIS A 226 9.59 -8.50 10.02
C HIS A 226 9.41 -7.27 9.11
N GLU A 227 8.18 -6.79 8.98
CA GLU A 227 7.80 -5.63 8.14
C GLU A 227 8.76 -4.44 8.27
N CYS A 228 9.11 -4.06 9.49
CA CYS A 228 10.05 -2.98 9.75
C CYS A 228 11.47 -3.52 9.99
N GLY A 229 11.87 -4.56 9.28
CA GLY A 229 13.15 -5.22 9.49
C GLY A 229 14.32 -4.45 8.91
N PHE A 230 14.13 -3.87 7.72
CA PHE A 230 15.19 -3.17 7.01
C PHE A 230 14.70 -2.10 6.05
N LEU A 231 13.83 -2.43 5.08
CA LEU A 231 13.47 -1.53 3.98
C LEU A 231 12.91 -0.20 4.49
N LEU A 232 11.92 -0.26 5.40
CA LEU A 232 11.26 0.93 5.92
C LEU A 232 12.17 1.71 6.91
N PRO A 233 12.79 1.08 7.93
CA PRO A 233 13.70 1.82 8.82
C PRO A 233 14.91 2.40 8.12
N MET A 234 15.45 1.77 7.07
CA MET A 234 16.58 2.33 6.33
C MET A 234 16.24 3.70 5.73
N LYS A 235 14.99 3.88 5.27
CA LYS A 235 14.53 5.15 4.70
C LYS A 235 14.30 6.20 5.79
N GLU A 236 13.62 5.82 6.87
CA GLU A 236 13.10 6.80 7.84
C GLU A 236 14.01 7.02 9.07
N PHE A 237 14.69 5.96 9.55
CA PHE A 237 15.49 5.99 10.79
C PHE A 237 16.70 5.02 10.68
N PRO A 238 17.64 5.22 9.74
CA PRO A 238 18.73 4.28 9.48
C PRO A 238 19.65 4.05 10.70
N GLU A 239 19.73 5.01 11.63
CA GLU A 239 20.54 4.93 12.84
C GLU A 239 20.16 3.76 13.75
N ILE A 240 18.90 3.30 13.73
CA ILE A 240 18.46 2.22 14.64
C ILE A 240 18.98 0.85 14.18
N LEU A 241 19.35 0.70 12.91
CA LEU A 241 19.79 -0.59 12.34
C LEU A 241 21.08 -1.10 13.02
N GLY A 242 21.94 -0.19 13.49
CA GLY A 242 23.16 -0.50 14.24
C GLY A 242 22.90 -0.86 15.72
N GLY A 243 21.70 -0.61 16.23
CA GLY A 243 21.36 -0.71 17.65
C GLY A 243 20.59 0.54 18.09
N SER A 244 19.71 0.40 19.08
CA SER A 244 18.94 1.52 19.63
C SER A 244 18.88 1.46 21.15
N ASN A 245 18.68 2.59 21.79
CA ASN A 245 18.39 2.66 23.23
C ASN A 245 16.90 2.99 23.45
N LYS A 246 16.38 2.68 24.65
CA LYS A 246 14.94 2.86 24.95
C LYS A 246 14.48 4.31 24.75
N SER A 247 15.33 5.30 25.06
CA SER A 247 15.00 6.71 24.92
C SER A 247 14.79 7.11 23.47
N LEU A 248 15.70 6.71 22.58
CA LEU A 248 15.60 6.98 21.15
C LEU A 248 14.38 6.27 20.56
N ALA A 249 14.17 4.99 20.89
CA ALA A 249 13.01 4.23 20.41
C ALA A 249 11.68 4.90 20.81
N LEU A 250 11.54 5.30 22.08
CA LEU A 250 10.33 5.97 22.56
C LEU A 250 10.14 7.37 21.95
N GLN A 251 11.23 8.11 21.72
CA GLN A 251 11.16 9.42 21.04
C GLN A 251 10.66 9.27 19.60
N LEU A 252 11.18 8.28 18.86
CA LEU A 252 10.73 8.00 17.50
C LEU A 252 9.26 7.54 17.47
N ILE A 253 8.82 6.76 18.45
CA ILE A 253 7.40 6.40 18.60
C ILE A 253 6.52 7.60 18.85
N HIS A 254 6.92 8.49 19.75
CA HIS A 254 6.18 9.71 19.97
C HIS A 254 6.07 10.54 18.68
N SER A 255 7.15 10.67 17.91
CA SER A 255 7.14 11.48 16.69
C SER A 255 6.32 10.87 15.56
N VAL A 256 6.36 9.54 15.37
CA VAL A 256 5.71 8.90 14.22
C VAL A 256 4.25 8.53 14.50
N LEU A 257 3.93 8.16 15.74
CA LEU A 257 2.57 7.72 16.11
C LEU A 257 1.76 8.80 16.82
N HIS A 258 2.36 9.96 17.12
CA HIS A 258 1.76 11.02 17.92
C HIS A 258 1.19 10.50 19.26
N ILE A 259 1.79 9.45 19.82
CA ILE A 259 1.37 8.87 21.10
C ILE A 259 1.76 9.83 22.21
N PRO A 260 0.82 10.29 23.05
CA PRO A 260 1.14 11.14 24.19
C PRO A 260 2.19 10.50 25.10
N VAL A 261 3.21 11.27 25.51
CA VAL A 261 4.35 10.81 26.34
C VAL A 261 3.91 10.05 27.61
N GLN A 262 2.74 10.39 28.15
CA GLN A 262 2.18 9.71 29.32
C GLN A 262 1.88 8.22 29.12
N TYR A 263 1.80 7.73 27.89
CA TYR A 263 1.60 6.31 27.57
C TYR A 263 2.90 5.58 27.20
N SER A 264 4.04 6.28 27.14
CA SER A 264 5.33 5.68 26.77
C SER A 264 5.76 4.56 27.72
N TYR A 265 5.32 4.57 28.98
CA TYR A 265 5.63 3.50 29.93
C TYR A 265 4.97 2.17 29.56
N LEU A 266 3.74 2.18 29.03
CA LEU A 266 3.04 0.97 28.59
C LEU A 266 3.77 0.34 27.40
N VAL A 267 4.17 1.19 26.45
CA VAL A 267 4.95 0.78 25.29
C VAL A 267 6.30 0.19 25.71
N ALA A 268 6.98 0.84 26.65
CA ALA A 268 8.26 0.39 27.15
C ALA A 268 8.18 -0.93 27.93
N ASP A 269 7.11 -1.12 28.69
CA ASP A 269 6.87 -2.36 29.44
C ASP A 269 6.59 -3.53 28.49
N GLU A 270 5.75 -3.36 27.49
CA GLU A 270 5.40 -4.43 26.54
C GLU A 270 6.62 -4.88 25.70
N TYR A 271 7.32 -3.92 25.09
CA TYR A 271 8.37 -4.26 24.10
C TYR A 271 9.77 -4.34 24.70
N PHE A 272 10.08 -3.50 25.71
CA PHE A 272 11.45 -3.31 26.19
C PHE A 272 11.71 -3.83 27.60
N HIS A 273 10.73 -4.37 28.34
CA HIS A 273 10.80 -4.74 29.76
C HIS A 273 12.21 -5.03 30.29
N ASN A 274 12.70 -6.26 30.07
CA ASN A 274 14.00 -6.78 30.52
C ASN A 274 15.11 -6.64 29.46
N LYS A 275 14.93 -5.79 28.45
CA LYS A 275 15.92 -5.60 27.38
C LYS A 275 16.84 -4.43 27.72
N HIS A 276 18.15 -4.71 27.68
CA HIS A 276 19.19 -3.73 28.03
C HIS A 276 20.23 -3.54 26.93
N SER A 277 20.49 -4.58 26.11
CA SER A 277 21.44 -4.46 25.02
C SER A 277 20.85 -3.60 23.89
N LEU A 278 21.72 -2.82 23.22
CA LEU A 278 21.29 -1.99 22.09
C LEU A 278 20.69 -2.82 20.96
N LEU A 279 21.14 -4.06 20.79
CA LEU A 279 20.65 -4.99 19.77
C LEU A 279 19.29 -5.58 20.13
N ASP A 280 19.06 -5.94 21.39
CA ASP A 280 17.76 -6.42 21.84
C ASP A 280 16.71 -5.31 21.74
N ILE A 281 17.06 -4.09 22.17
CA ILE A 281 16.18 -2.94 22.07
C ILE A 281 15.88 -2.64 20.61
N ARG A 282 16.87 -2.67 19.71
CA ARG A 282 16.62 -2.58 18.27
C ARG A 282 15.62 -3.64 17.82
N ASN A 283 15.87 -4.92 18.07
CA ASN A 283 15.01 -6.00 17.56
C ASN A 283 13.55 -5.80 18.02
N ARG A 284 13.33 -5.48 19.30
CA ARG A 284 11.99 -5.24 19.83
C ARG A 284 11.38 -3.94 19.33
N PHE A 285 12.19 -2.96 18.99
CA PHE A 285 11.71 -1.72 18.40
C PHE A 285 11.25 -1.94 16.96
N LEU A 286 11.98 -2.76 16.18
CA LEU A 286 11.55 -3.15 14.83
C LEU A 286 10.28 -4.00 14.87
N ASP A 287 10.17 -4.93 15.82
CA ASP A 287 8.93 -5.70 16.07
C ASP A 287 7.75 -4.73 16.35
N LEU A 288 7.95 -3.77 17.27
CA LEU A 288 6.94 -2.76 17.61
C LEU A 288 6.47 -1.97 16.38
N LEU A 289 7.39 -1.48 15.55
CA LEU A 289 7.02 -0.71 14.35
C LEU A 289 6.21 -1.59 13.39
N GLY A 290 6.62 -2.85 13.18
CA GLY A 290 5.88 -3.81 12.37
C GLY A 290 4.47 -4.06 12.90
N ASP A 291 4.35 -4.24 14.22
CA ASP A 291 3.08 -4.51 14.88
C ASP A 291 2.11 -3.33 14.74
N VAL A 292 2.58 -2.11 14.98
CA VAL A 292 1.73 -0.92 14.92
C VAL A 292 1.34 -0.56 13.49
N PHE A 293 2.26 -0.67 12.53
CA PHE A 293 1.97 -0.24 11.16
C PHE A 293 1.27 -1.29 10.33
N PHE A 294 1.41 -2.59 10.62
CA PHE A 294 0.94 -3.63 9.71
C PHE A 294 0.15 -4.72 10.42
N VAL A 295 0.71 -5.35 11.46
CA VAL A 295 0.10 -6.55 12.07
C VAL A 295 -1.21 -6.21 12.76
N VAL A 296 -1.20 -5.25 13.69
CA VAL A 296 -2.41 -4.87 14.44
C VAL A 296 -3.47 -4.26 13.52
N PRO A 297 -3.17 -3.28 12.63
CA PRO A 297 -4.14 -2.80 11.65
C PRO A 297 -4.73 -3.93 10.80
N GLY A 298 -3.89 -4.84 10.29
CA GLY A 298 -4.32 -5.97 9.48
C GLY A 298 -5.29 -6.90 10.22
N LEU A 299 -4.97 -7.27 11.46
CA LEU A 299 -5.81 -8.10 12.31
C LEU A 299 -7.14 -7.42 12.67
N VAL A 300 -7.11 -6.12 12.98
CA VAL A 300 -8.32 -5.35 13.28
C VAL A 300 -9.24 -5.27 12.05
N THR A 301 -8.69 -4.97 10.87
CA THR A 301 -9.47 -5.00 9.61
C THR A 301 -10.03 -6.38 9.33
N ALA A 302 -9.24 -7.45 9.51
CA ALA A 302 -9.70 -8.83 9.34
C ALA A 302 -10.86 -9.18 10.26
N GLN A 303 -10.80 -8.73 11.53
CA GLN A 303 -11.87 -8.93 12.50
C GLN A 303 -13.15 -8.23 12.07
N TYR A 304 -13.09 -6.95 11.69
CA TYR A 304 -14.26 -6.22 11.21
C TYR A 304 -14.90 -6.85 9.97
N HIS A 305 -14.09 -7.33 9.01
CA HIS A 305 -14.58 -8.04 7.83
C HIS A 305 -15.30 -9.34 8.22
N THR A 306 -14.71 -10.12 9.13
CA THR A 306 -15.30 -11.37 9.63
C THR A 306 -16.60 -11.12 10.38
N ASP A 307 -16.64 -10.10 11.25
CA ASP A 307 -17.84 -9.72 12.01
C ASP A 307 -18.96 -9.22 11.10
N ALA A 308 -18.62 -8.67 9.94
CA ALA A 308 -19.58 -8.29 8.90
C ALA A 308 -20.07 -9.47 8.04
N GLY A 309 -19.49 -10.66 8.21
CA GLY A 309 -19.86 -11.88 7.49
C GLY A 309 -19.11 -12.10 6.17
N ALA A 310 -18.07 -11.33 5.89
CA ALA A 310 -17.23 -11.54 4.70
C ALA A 310 -16.26 -12.73 4.92
N PRO A 311 -15.98 -13.55 3.89
CA PRO A 311 -14.91 -14.54 3.96
C PRO A 311 -13.54 -13.86 4.08
N VAL A 312 -12.76 -14.22 5.10
CA VAL A 312 -11.43 -13.66 5.35
C VAL A 312 -10.42 -14.78 5.50
N TYR A 313 -9.29 -14.64 4.80
CA TYR A 313 -8.09 -15.45 5.00
C TYR A 313 -6.95 -14.53 5.47
N PHE A 314 -6.11 -15.04 6.36
CA PHE A 314 -4.95 -14.30 6.86
C PHE A 314 -3.67 -15.08 6.62
N TYR A 315 -2.58 -14.42 6.22
CA TYR A 315 -1.25 -15.03 6.13
C TYR A 315 -0.18 -14.21 6.84
N GLU A 316 0.85 -14.91 7.32
CA GLU A 316 2.13 -14.31 7.69
C GLU A 316 3.23 -14.95 6.83
N PHE A 317 3.94 -14.13 6.06
CA PHE A 317 5.04 -14.58 5.21
C PHE A 317 6.36 -14.49 5.97
N GLN A 318 7.17 -15.55 5.89
CA GLN A 318 8.35 -15.74 6.76
C GLN A 318 9.63 -16.08 6.01
N HIS A 319 9.61 -16.13 4.68
CA HIS A 319 10.76 -16.53 3.88
C HIS A 319 11.64 -15.34 3.51
N ARG A 320 12.93 -15.41 3.80
CA ARG A 320 13.91 -14.40 3.37
C ARG A 320 14.45 -14.74 1.97
N PRO A 321 14.25 -13.89 0.95
CA PRO A 321 14.73 -14.16 -0.40
C PRO A 321 16.27 -14.26 -0.45
N GLN A 322 16.78 -15.31 -1.10
CA GLN A 322 18.21 -15.57 -1.24
C GLN A 322 18.95 -14.41 -1.95
N CYS A 323 18.30 -13.79 -2.94
CA CYS A 323 18.85 -12.63 -3.66
C CYS A 323 19.06 -11.38 -2.78
N LEU A 324 18.49 -11.36 -1.57
CA LEU A 324 18.63 -10.27 -0.60
C LEU A 324 19.53 -10.66 0.58
N LYS A 325 20.15 -11.86 0.55
CA LYS A 325 21.02 -12.36 1.62
C LYS A 325 22.18 -11.40 1.92
N ASP A 326 22.84 -10.90 0.88
CA ASP A 326 24.02 -10.02 1.03
C ASP A 326 23.67 -8.52 1.03
N ARG A 327 22.39 -8.18 0.76
CA ARG A 327 21.90 -6.79 0.76
C ARG A 327 21.24 -6.37 2.07
N LYS A 328 20.79 -7.34 2.89
CA LYS A 328 20.14 -7.09 4.18
C LYS A 328 20.98 -7.68 5.33
N PRO A 329 21.02 -7.05 6.52
CA PRO A 329 21.70 -7.61 7.68
C PRO A 329 21.22 -9.02 8.08
N PRO A 330 22.05 -9.85 8.73
CA PRO A 330 21.68 -11.21 9.12
C PRO A 330 20.48 -11.32 10.07
N PHE A 331 20.21 -10.29 10.87
CA PHE A 331 19.07 -10.29 11.81
C PHE A 331 17.71 -10.09 11.13
N VAL A 332 17.71 -9.67 9.85
CA VAL A 332 16.49 -9.39 9.09
C VAL A 332 15.89 -10.71 8.61
N LYS A 333 14.61 -10.94 8.95
CA LYS A 333 13.78 -12.08 8.48
C LYS A 333 13.10 -11.74 7.14
N ALA A 334 11.82 -12.08 6.93
CA ALA A 334 11.04 -11.61 5.79
C ALA A 334 10.62 -10.17 6.04
N ASP A 335 11.22 -9.27 5.28
CA ASP A 335 11.05 -7.83 5.41
C ASP A 335 10.01 -7.30 4.42
N HIS A 336 9.58 -6.04 4.58
CA HIS A 336 8.52 -5.45 3.74
C HIS A 336 8.78 -5.72 2.24
N THR A 337 7.73 -6.07 1.49
CA THR A 337 7.74 -6.41 0.04
C THR A 337 8.38 -7.75 -0.37
N ASP A 338 9.00 -8.50 0.54
CA ASP A 338 9.79 -9.70 0.16
C ASP A 338 8.97 -10.79 -0.55
N GLU A 339 7.68 -10.88 -0.23
CA GLU A 339 6.73 -11.84 -0.77
C GLU A 339 6.30 -11.54 -2.22
N ILE A 340 6.33 -10.26 -2.63
CA ILE A 340 5.79 -9.83 -3.93
C ILE A 340 6.55 -10.43 -5.11
N ARG A 341 7.86 -10.65 -4.96
CA ARG A 341 8.69 -11.32 -5.96
C ARG A 341 8.22 -12.74 -6.26
N PHE A 342 7.64 -13.42 -5.27
CA PHE A 342 7.09 -14.76 -5.42
C PHE A 342 5.71 -14.73 -6.07
N VAL A 343 4.86 -13.75 -5.70
CA VAL A 343 3.50 -13.57 -6.23
C VAL A 343 3.52 -13.26 -7.73
N PHE A 344 4.48 -12.45 -8.20
CA PHE A 344 4.61 -12.14 -9.63
C PHE A 344 5.36 -13.21 -10.44
N GLY A 345 5.83 -14.29 -9.80
CA GLY A 345 6.62 -15.29 -10.51
C GLY A 345 7.97 -14.76 -10.97
N GLY A 346 8.58 -13.84 -10.23
CA GLY A 346 9.80 -13.13 -10.64
C GLY A 346 10.96 -14.04 -11.00
N ALA A 347 11.02 -15.24 -10.40
CA ALA A 347 12.03 -16.26 -10.68
C ALA A 347 11.90 -16.92 -12.07
N PHE A 348 10.77 -16.72 -12.76
CA PHE A 348 10.47 -17.31 -14.06
C PHE A 348 10.50 -16.29 -15.20
N LEU A 349 10.63 -15.00 -14.87
CA LEU A 349 10.74 -13.94 -15.85
C LEU A 349 12.12 -13.98 -16.53
N LYS A 350 12.13 -13.66 -17.82
CA LYS A 350 13.34 -13.51 -18.62
C LYS A 350 13.27 -12.15 -19.30
N GLY A 351 14.31 -11.34 -19.17
CA GLY A 351 14.39 -10.04 -19.83
C GLY A 351 14.93 -8.94 -18.91
N ASN A 352 14.55 -7.71 -19.21
CA ASN A 352 15.09 -6.51 -18.58
C ASN A 352 14.47 -6.21 -17.20
N ILE A 353 13.27 -6.74 -16.93
CA ILE A 353 12.62 -6.59 -15.62
C ILE A 353 13.09 -7.74 -14.74
N VAL A 354 13.98 -7.39 -13.81
CA VAL A 354 14.60 -8.33 -12.89
C VAL A 354 13.95 -8.16 -11.51
N MET A 355 13.00 -9.04 -11.19
CA MET A 355 12.39 -9.08 -9.86
C MET A 355 13.09 -10.06 -8.92
N PHE A 356 13.63 -11.18 -9.43
CA PHE A 356 14.15 -12.25 -8.58
C PHE A 356 15.28 -13.04 -9.27
N GLU A 357 16.50 -12.50 -9.23
CA GLU A 357 17.69 -13.20 -9.73
C GLU A 357 18.04 -14.40 -8.84
N GLU A 358 18.61 -15.43 -9.47
CA GLU A 358 19.25 -16.55 -8.78
C GLU A 358 18.37 -17.29 -7.75
N ALA A 359 17.06 -17.31 -7.99
CA ALA A 359 16.12 -18.03 -7.13
C ALA A 359 16.46 -19.53 -7.06
N THR A 360 16.52 -20.05 -5.83
CA THR A 360 16.73 -21.48 -5.55
C THR A 360 15.53 -22.31 -6.05
N GLU A 361 15.70 -23.63 -6.17
CA GLU A 361 14.59 -24.51 -6.54
C GLU A 361 13.46 -24.51 -5.49
N GLU A 362 13.80 -24.33 -4.21
CA GLU A 362 12.83 -24.15 -3.12
C GLU A 362 12.03 -22.86 -3.31
N GLU A 363 12.69 -21.75 -3.65
CA GLU A 363 12.02 -20.46 -3.90
C GLU A 363 11.14 -20.48 -5.15
N LYS A 364 11.56 -21.18 -6.21
CA LYS A 364 10.71 -21.43 -7.38
C LYS A 364 9.47 -22.25 -6.99
N ALA A 365 9.62 -23.26 -6.14
CA ALA A 365 8.49 -24.04 -5.65
C ALA A 365 7.54 -23.18 -4.79
N LEU A 366 8.09 -22.34 -3.90
CA LEU A 366 7.33 -21.39 -3.11
C LEU A 366 6.57 -20.39 -4.00
N SER A 367 7.21 -19.83 -5.02
CA SER A 367 6.59 -18.90 -5.97
C SER A 367 5.42 -19.55 -6.71
N ARG A 368 5.59 -20.78 -7.23
CA ARG A 368 4.46 -21.52 -7.84
C ARG A 368 3.30 -21.74 -6.86
N LYS A 369 3.60 -22.06 -5.61
CA LYS A 369 2.59 -22.26 -4.56
C LYS A 369 1.82 -20.97 -4.25
N MET A 370 2.52 -19.85 -4.12
CA MET A 370 1.90 -18.54 -3.89
C MET A 370 1.06 -18.10 -5.09
N MET A 371 1.60 -18.14 -6.32
CA MET A 371 0.81 -17.84 -7.52
C MET A 371 -0.49 -18.67 -7.56
N ARG A 372 -0.40 -19.97 -7.29
CA ARG A 372 -1.57 -20.86 -7.24
C ARG A 372 -2.61 -20.43 -6.21
N TYR A 373 -2.20 -20.11 -4.99
CA TYR A 373 -3.13 -19.66 -3.95
C TYR A 373 -3.82 -18.35 -4.32
N TRP A 374 -3.07 -17.36 -4.81
CA TRP A 374 -3.61 -16.03 -5.14
C TRP A 374 -4.56 -16.13 -6.34
N ALA A 375 -4.22 -16.94 -7.35
CA ALA A 375 -5.07 -17.14 -8.51
C ALA A 375 -6.28 -18.03 -8.23
N ASN A 376 -6.15 -19.04 -7.35
CA ASN A 376 -7.31 -19.82 -6.88
C ASN A 376 -8.30 -18.91 -6.16
N PHE A 377 -7.81 -18.07 -5.25
CA PHE A 377 -8.65 -17.06 -4.61
C PHE A 377 -9.28 -16.14 -5.66
N ALA A 378 -8.53 -15.65 -6.65
CA ALA A 378 -9.09 -14.82 -7.71
C ALA A 378 -10.24 -15.51 -8.48
N ARG A 379 -10.14 -16.83 -8.71
CA ARG A 379 -11.18 -17.66 -9.34
C ARG A 379 -12.42 -17.83 -8.46
N THR A 380 -12.24 -18.22 -7.20
CA THR A 380 -13.36 -18.78 -6.40
C THR A 380 -13.74 -17.98 -5.16
N GLY A 381 -12.90 -17.06 -4.72
CA GLY A 381 -12.93 -16.56 -3.34
C GLY A 381 -12.45 -17.64 -2.39
#